data_AF-A0A7X1YFW8-F1
#
_entry.id   AF-A0A7X1YFW8-F1
#
_cell.length_a   1.000
_cell.length_b   1.000
_cell.length_c   1.000
_cell.angle_alpha   90.00
_cell.angle_beta   90.00
_cell.angle_gamma   90.00
#
_symmetry.space_group_name_H-M   'P 1'
#
loop_
_entity.id
_entity.type
_entity.pdbx_description
1 polymer ?
#
loop_
_entity_poly.entity_id
_entity_poly.type
_entity_poly.pdbx_seq_one_letter_code
_entity_poly.pdbx_strand_id
1 'polypeptide(L)'
;TRLDTQRISRASATQRAGRAGRLEPGVCYRLWSEDQHAQLAAYGSAEILQADLAGLALQLARWGVTPEQLNWLDVPPAASYAQARQLLERLGALHGPKLTPHGEAMAELPAHPRIAHLLLRGHDLGLAAMAC
;
A
#
# COMPACT_ATOMS: atom_id res chain seq x y z
N THR A 1 -2.64 5.60 8.36
CA THR A 1 -2.11 4.31 8.86
C THR A 1 -1.44 4.55 10.20
N ARG A 2 -1.50 3.57 11.12
CA ARG A 2 -0.87 3.60 12.44
C ARG A 2 0.17 2.49 12.49
N LEU A 3 1.28 2.70 13.20
CA LEU A 3 2.20 1.62 13.54
C LEU A 3 1.71 0.91 14.81
N ASP A 4 1.68 -0.41 14.76
CA ASP A 4 1.31 -1.25 15.89
C ASP A 4 2.19 -2.50 15.91
N THR A 5 2.52 -2.98 17.11
CA THR A 5 3.30 -4.22 17.24
C THR A 5 2.33 -5.40 17.22
N GLN A 6 2.45 -6.25 16.21
CA GLN A 6 1.61 -7.43 16.05
C GLN A 6 2.46 -8.70 16.09
N ARG A 7 1.80 -9.82 16.39
CA ARG A 7 2.42 -11.14 16.28
C ARG A 7 2.71 -11.44 14.81
N ILE A 8 3.86 -12.07 14.55
CA ILE A 8 4.21 -12.54 13.21
C ILE A 8 3.38 -13.77 12.82
N SER A 9 3.25 -14.04 11.53
CA SER A 9 2.64 -15.30 11.05
C SER A 9 3.57 -16.50 11.25
N ARG A 10 2.99 -17.71 11.22
CA ARG A 10 3.74 -18.98 11.23
C ARG A 10 4.72 -19.06 10.06
N ALA A 11 4.28 -18.71 8.85
CA ALA A 11 5.14 -18.69 7.67
C ALA A 11 6.36 -17.76 7.86
N SER A 12 6.16 -16.57 8.42
CA SER A 12 7.25 -15.63 8.72
C SER A 12 8.19 -16.16 9.81
N ALA A 13 7.64 -16.76 10.87
CA ALA A 13 8.42 -17.40 11.93
C ALA A 13 9.29 -18.54 11.39
N THR A 14 8.76 -19.38 10.50
CA THR A 14 9.49 -20.46 9.83
C THR A 14 10.58 -19.89 8.93
N GLN A 15 10.28 -18.86 8.12
CA GLN A 15 11.27 -18.21 7.27
C GLN A 15 12.42 -17.63 8.12
N ARG A 16 12.13 -16.98 9.26
CA ARG A 16 13.13 -16.43 10.18
C ARG A 16 13.99 -17.53 10.81
N ALA A 17 13.37 -18.64 11.25
CA ALA A 17 14.11 -19.79 11.77
C ALA A 17 15.08 -20.37 10.74
N GLY A 18 14.67 -20.47 9.47
CA GLY A 18 15.53 -20.92 8.38
C GLY A 18 16.75 -20.03 8.13
N ARG A 19 16.75 -18.76 8.57
CA ARG A 19 17.92 -17.88 8.44
C ARG A 19 19.08 -18.29 9.34
N ALA A 20 18.82 -19.00 10.43
CA ALA A 20 19.87 -19.51 11.32
C ALA A 20 20.65 -20.69 10.70
N GLY A 21 20.03 -21.44 9.78
CA GLY A 21 20.61 -22.68 9.22
C GLY A 21 21.17 -22.53 7.80
N ARG A 22 21.64 -21.34 7.40
CA ARG A 22 22.04 -21.07 6.00
C ARG A 22 23.35 -21.73 5.58
N LEU A 23 24.33 -21.80 6.49
CA LEU A 23 25.69 -22.26 6.21
C LEU A 23 25.96 -23.62 6.86
N GLU A 24 25.40 -23.82 8.05
CA GLU A 24 25.57 -25.00 8.88
C GLU A 24 24.31 -25.19 9.74
N PRO A 25 24.14 -26.32 10.45
CA PRO A 25 23.03 -26.52 11.37
C PRO A 25 22.93 -25.38 12.39
N GLY A 26 21.80 -24.67 12.37
CA GLY A 26 21.54 -23.52 13.25
C GLY A 26 20.40 -23.77 14.22
N VAL A 27 20.35 -22.96 15.28
CA VAL A 27 19.31 -23.01 16.32
C VAL A 27 18.52 -21.70 16.33
N CYS A 28 17.19 -21.78 16.44
CA CYS A 28 16.31 -20.62 16.56
C CYS A 28 15.50 -20.71 17.86
N TYR A 29 15.72 -19.76 18.76
CA TYR A 29 14.94 -19.63 19.99
C TYR A 29 13.73 -18.72 19.75
N ARG A 30 12.53 -19.22 20.03
CA ARG A 30 11.28 -18.46 19.93
C ARG A 30 10.90 -17.93 21.31
N LEU A 31 10.61 -16.63 21.41
CA LEU A 31 10.25 -15.96 22.66
C LEU A 31 8.74 -16.03 22.94
N TRP A 32 8.14 -17.19 22.70
CA TRP A 32 6.73 -17.51 22.92
C TRP A 32 6.56 -19.03 23.05
N SER A 33 5.47 -19.50 23.65
CA SER A 33 5.24 -20.93 23.85
C SER A 33 4.85 -21.66 22.55
N GLU A 34 4.95 -22.99 22.56
CA GLU A 34 4.50 -23.81 21.43
C GLU A 34 3.00 -23.66 21.16
N ASP A 35 2.17 -23.60 22.21
CA ASP A 35 0.73 -23.32 22.07
C ASP A 35 0.46 -21.97 21.41
N GLN A 36 1.19 -20.92 21.82
CA GLN A 36 1.10 -19.61 21.20
C GLN A 36 1.51 -19.67 19.72
N HIS A 37 2.51 -20.49 19.39
CA HIS A 37 2.95 -20.67 18.00
C HIS A 37 1.85 -21.33 17.13
N ALA A 38 1.16 -22.34 17.67
CA ALA A 38 0.07 -23.03 16.98
C ALA A 38 -1.12 -22.10 16.69
N GLN A 39 -1.35 -21.11 17.56
CA GLN A 39 -2.42 -20.10 17.42
C GLN A 39 -2.07 -18.95 16.46
N LEU A 40 -0.82 -18.80 16.03
CA LEU A 40 -0.44 -17.76 15.07
C LEU A 40 -1.14 -17.98 13.72
N ALA A 41 -1.51 -16.87 13.07
CA ALA A 41 -2.00 -16.90 11.70
C ALA A 41 -1.01 -17.64 10.79
N ALA A 42 -1.52 -18.48 9.89
CA ALA A 42 -0.68 -19.28 9.01
C ALA A 42 0.21 -18.38 8.11
N TYR A 43 -0.38 -17.34 7.53
CA TYR A 43 0.26 -16.37 6.64
C TYR A 43 0.06 -14.94 7.16
N GLY A 44 0.90 -14.01 6.70
CA GLY A 44 0.70 -12.60 6.99
C GLY A 44 -0.47 -12.04 6.17
N SER A 45 -1.17 -11.04 6.69
CA SER A 45 -2.18 -10.33 5.91
C SER A 45 -1.54 -9.61 4.72
N ALA A 46 -2.21 -9.63 3.57
CA ALA A 46 -1.77 -8.91 2.40
C ALA A 46 -1.80 -7.40 2.62
N GLU A 47 -0.79 -6.70 2.13
CA GLU A 47 -0.65 -5.24 2.30
C GLU A 47 -1.84 -4.47 1.72
N ILE A 48 -2.37 -4.91 0.58
CA ILE A 48 -3.52 -4.28 -0.09
C ILE A 48 -4.78 -4.21 0.80
N LEU A 49 -4.88 -5.08 1.82
CA LEU A 49 -6.00 -5.08 2.76
C LEU A 49 -5.89 -4.00 3.84
N GLN A 50 -4.69 -3.42 4.05
CA GLN A 50 -4.40 -2.51 5.15
C GLN A 50 -3.79 -1.17 4.71
N ALA A 51 -3.24 -1.09 3.50
CA ALA A 51 -2.56 0.08 2.98
C ALA A 51 -3.51 1.21 2.54
N ASP A 52 -2.95 2.41 2.40
CA ASP A 52 -3.61 3.51 1.69
C ASP A 52 -3.66 3.17 0.19
N LEU A 53 -4.86 3.14 -0.39
CA LEU A 53 -5.09 2.76 -1.78
C LEU A 53 -5.11 3.95 -2.75
N ALA A 54 -4.76 5.16 -2.32
CA ALA A 54 -4.76 6.36 -3.18
C ALA A 54 -3.86 6.18 -4.41
N GLY A 55 -2.65 5.66 -4.22
CA GLY A 55 -1.73 5.38 -5.32
C GLY A 55 -2.29 4.34 -6.29
N LEU A 56 -2.84 3.24 -5.76
CA LEU A 56 -3.48 2.21 -6.56
C LEU A 56 -4.66 2.77 -7.37
N ALA A 57 -5.55 3.55 -6.74
CA ALA A 57 -6.71 4.14 -7.41
C ALA A 57 -6.32 5.10 -8.54
N LEU A 58 -5.26 5.88 -8.36
CA LEU A 58 -4.72 6.77 -9.39
C LEU A 58 -4.22 5.97 -10.60
N GLN A 59 -3.49 4.88 -10.36
CA GLN A 59 -2.97 4.02 -11.43
C GLN A 59 -4.07 3.25 -12.16
N LEU A 60 -5.07 2.73 -11.44
CA LEU A 60 -6.22 2.07 -12.07
C LEU A 60 -7.03 3.05 -12.93
N ALA A 61 -7.24 4.28 -12.45
CA ALA A 61 -7.90 5.32 -13.22
C ALA A 61 -7.11 5.72 -14.48
N ARG A 62 -5.76 5.82 -14.38
CA ARG A 62 -4.87 6.05 -15.53
C ARG A 62 -4.97 4.94 -16.57
N TRP A 63 -5.03 3.70 -16.09
CA TRP A 63 -5.18 2.54 -16.97
C TRP A 63 -6.61 2.43 -17.54
N GLY A 64 -7.59 3.10 -16.93
CA GLY A 64 -8.98 3.08 -17.38
C GLY A 64 -9.72 1.80 -16.98
N VAL A 65 -9.26 1.11 -15.92
CA VAL A 65 -9.86 -0.14 -15.42
C VAL A 65 -10.39 0.03 -14.00
N THR A 66 -11.39 -0.78 -13.65
CA THR A 66 -11.87 -0.89 -12.25
C THR A 66 -11.27 -2.13 -11.58
N PRO A 67 -11.18 -2.17 -10.24
CA PRO A 67 -10.63 -3.33 -9.54
C PRO A 67 -11.29 -4.65 -9.92
N GLU A 68 -12.59 -4.64 -10.20
CA GLU A 68 -13.39 -5.83 -10.52
C GLU A 68 -13.03 -6.44 -11.90
N GLN A 69 -12.32 -5.69 -12.75
CA GLN A 69 -11.88 -6.12 -14.07
C GLN A 69 -10.52 -6.84 -14.03
N LEU A 70 -9.86 -6.88 -12.86
CA LEU A 70 -8.54 -7.47 -12.68
C LEU A 70 -8.60 -8.71 -11.78
N ASN A 71 -7.64 -9.62 -11.98
CA ASN A 71 -7.48 -10.82 -11.16
C ASN A 71 -6.49 -10.55 -10.03
N TRP A 72 -7.00 -10.41 -8.81
CA TRP A 72 -6.20 -10.17 -7.61
C TRP A 72 -5.95 -11.46 -6.84
N LEU A 73 -4.78 -11.58 -6.19
CA LEU A 73 -4.58 -12.58 -5.14
C LEU A 73 -5.47 -12.27 -3.93
N ASP A 74 -5.47 -11.00 -3.52
CA ASP A 74 -6.34 -10.43 -2.49
C ASP A 74 -6.98 -9.17 -3.05
N VAL A 75 -8.32 -9.11 -3.05
CA VAL A 75 -9.08 -8.01 -3.64
C VAL A 75 -8.94 -6.74 -2.77
N PRO A 76 -8.74 -5.55 -3.35
CA PRO A 76 -8.72 -4.31 -2.59
C PRO A 76 -10.05 -4.09 -1.84
N PRO A 77 -10.03 -3.78 -0.54
CA PRO A 77 -11.26 -3.55 0.22
C PRO A 77 -12.07 -2.39 -0.34
N ALA A 78 -13.35 -2.62 -0.64
CA ALA A 78 -14.23 -1.65 -1.30
C ALA A 78 -14.30 -0.31 -0.55
N ALA A 79 -14.36 -0.33 0.80
CA ALA A 79 -14.40 0.87 1.62
C ALA A 79 -13.10 1.70 1.51
N SER A 80 -11.94 1.04 1.60
CA SER A 80 -10.63 1.68 1.46
C SER A 80 -10.42 2.25 0.05
N TYR A 81 -10.87 1.51 -0.97
CA TYR A 81 -10.79 1.95 -2.36
C TYR A 81 -11.71 3.16 -2.63
N ALA A 82 -12.93 3.15 -2.10
CA ALA A 82 -13.83 4.30 -2.18
C ALA A 82 -13.25 5.54 -1.51
N GLN A 83 -12.63 5.39 -0.33
CA GLN A 83 -11.95 6.48 0.37
C GLN A 83 -10.77 7.05 -0.45
N ALA A 84 -10.01 6.18 -1.10
CA ALA A 84 -8.93 6.57 -2.02
C ALA A 84 -9.45 7.39 -3.21
N ARG A 85 -10.55 6.97 -3.84
CA ARG A 85 -11.18 7.74 -4.93
C ARG A 85 -11.69 9.10 -4.47
N GLN A 86 -12.38 9.16 -3.32
CA GLN A 86 -12.84 10.42 -2.73
C GLN A 86 -11.68 11.38 -2.44
N LEU A 87 -10.53 10.86 -1.98
CA LEU A 87 -9.33 11.68 -1.83
C LEU A 87 -8.88 12.26 -3.16
N LEU A 88 -8.79 11.43 -4.21
CA LEU A 88 -8.34 11.89 -5.54
C LEU A 88 -9.31 12.92 -6.15
N GLU A 89 -10.62 12.77 -5.94
CA GLU A 89 -11.61 13.79 -6.31
C GLU A 89 -11.38 15.11 -5.56
N ARG A 90 -11.14 15.07 -4.24
CA ARG A 90 -10.80 16.27 -3.45
C ARG A 90 -9.51 16.94 -3.88
N LEU A 91 -8.53 16.17 -4.36
CA LEU A 91 -7.27 16.69 -4.90
C LEU A 91 -7.40 17.19 -6.35
N GLY A 92 -8.59 17.11 -6.95
CA GLY A 92 -8.85 17.49 -8.33
C GLY A 92 -8.24 16.54 -9.37
N ALA A 93 -7.80 15.35 -8.95
CA ALA A 93 -7.18 14.35 -9.82
C ALA A 93 -8.21 13.50 -10.58
N LEU A 94 -9.41 13.34 -10.04
CA LEU A 94 -10.50 12.58 -10.66
C LEU A 94 -11.75 13.43 -10.88
N HIS A 95 -12.46 13.11 -11.96
CA HIS A 95 -13.85 13.50 -12.18
C HIS A 95 -14.66 12.25 -12.53
N GLY A 96 -15.35 11.69 -11.54
CA GLY A 96 -16.02 10.41 -11.66
C GLY A 96 -15.01 9.27 -11.88
N PRO A 97 -15.09 8.51 -12.99
CA PRO A 97 -14.14 7.43 -13.29
C PRO A 97 -12.88 7.88 -14.03
N LYS A 98 -12.81 9.14 -14.50
CA LYS A 98 -11.74 9.61 -15.39
C LYS A 98 -10.73 10.49 -14.65
N LEU A 99 -9.47 10.41 -15.06
CA LEU A 99 -8.46 11.38 -14.67
C LEU A 99 -8.74 12.75 -15.29
N THR A 100 -8.43 13.79 -14.53
CA THR A 100 -8.32 15.16 -15.03
C THR A 100 -6.91 15.40 -15.58
N PRO A 101 -6.65 16.50 -16.32
CA PRO A 101 -5.28 16.86 -16.70
C PRO A 101 -4.33 16.98 -15.49
N HIS A 102 -4.85 17.43 -14.35
CA HIS A 102 -4.10 17.46 -13.09
C HIS A 102 -3.80 16.05 -12.57
N GLY A 103 -4.77 15.13 -12.66
CA GLY A 103 -4.60 13.73 -12.30
C GLY A 103 -3.61 12.98 -13.18
N GLU A 104 -3.59 13.26 -14.49
CA GLU A 104 -2.58 12.73 -15.42
C GLU A 104 -1.19 13.22 -15.03
N ALA A 105 -1.02 14.53 -14.81
CA ALA A 105 0.25 15.09 -14.36
C ALA A 105 0.71 14.50 -13.00
N MET A 106 -0.22 14.27 -12.07
CA MET A 106 0.07 13.61 -10.79
C MET A 106 0.57 12.18 -10.99
N ALA A 107 0.02 11.45 -11.96
CA ALA A 107 0.34 10.05 -12.20
C ALA A 107 1.71 9.84 -12.89
N GLU A 108 2.31 10.90 -13.46
CA GLU A 108 3.68 10.88 -13.99
C GLU A 108 4.75 11.03 -12.91
N LEU A 109 4.39 11.52 -11.71
CA LEU A 109 5.33 11.68 -10.61
C LEU A 109 5.46 10.37 -9.82
N PRO A 110 6.69 9.89 -9.50
CA PRO A 110 6.91 8.69 -8.70
C PRO A 110 6.72 8.98 -7.20
N ALA A 111 5.57 9.56 -6.84
CA ALA A 111 5.26 10.01 -5.50
C ALA A 111 3.82 9.64 -5.11
N HIS A 112 3.57 9.62 -3.80
CA HIS A 112 2.20 9.44 -3.30
C HIS A 112 1.29 10.57 -3.83
N PRO A 113 0.01 10.33 -4.19
CA PRO A 113 -0.86 11.34 -4.81
C PRO A 113 -0.95 12.67 -4.06
N ARG A 114 -0.94 12.66 -2.72
CA ARG A 114 -0.88 13.89 -1.91
C ARG A 114 0.39 14.72 -2.16
N ILE A 115 1.53 14.07 -2.28
CA ILE A 115 2.82 14.72 -2.54
C ILE A 115 2.89 15.17 -4.00
N ALA A 116 2.45 14.35 -4.95
CA ALA A 116 2.35 14.74 -6.34
C ALA A 116 1.48 16.00 -6.53
N HIS A 117 0.32 16.06 -5.86
CA HIS A 117 -0.52 17.25 -5.83
C HIS A 117 0.21 18.47 -5.25
N LEU A 118 0.89 18.32 -4.10
CA LEU A 118 1.67 19.39 -3.48
C LEU A 118 2.75 19.94 -4.42
N LEU A 119 3.52 19.05 -5.06
CA LEU A 119 4.62 19.42 -5.96
C LEU A 119 4.11 20.20 -7.17
N LEU A 120 3.04 19.72 -7.81
CA LEU A 120 2.44 20.39 -8.98
C LEU A 120 1.87 21.75 -8.61
N ARG A 121 1.11 21.84 -7.51
CA ARG A 121 0.56 23.13 -7.04
C ARG A 121 1.66 24.09 -6.60
N GLY A 122 2.71 23.59 -5.96
CA GLY A 122 3.89 24.37 -5.62
C GLY A 122 4.58 24.93 -6.86
N HIS A 123 4.72 24.12 -7.92
CA HIS A 123 5.25 24.56 -9.21
C HIS A 123 4.40 25.66 -9.85
N ASP A 124 3.08 25.47 -9.94
CA ASP A 124 2.14 26.46 -10.50
C ASP A 124 2.20 27.82 -9.78
N LEU A 125 2.47 27.81 -8.47
CA LEU A 125 2.56 29.01 -7.64
C LEU A 125 3.97 29.63 -7.62
N GLY A 126 4.95 29.05 -8.31
CA GLY A 126 6.35 29.51 -8.27
C GLY A 126 7.08 29.16 -6.97
N LEU A 127 6.55 28.22 -6.18
CA LEU A 127 7.07 27.79 -4.87
C LEU A 127 7.66 26.37 -4.91
N ALA A 128 8.10 25.90 -6.08
CA ALA A 128 8.59 24.53 -6.28
C ALA A 128 9.69 24.14 -5.27
N ALA A 129 10.63 25.05 -5.00
CA ALA A 129 11.73 24.79 -4.07
C ALA A 129 11.28 24.58 -2.61
N MET A 130 10.13 25.12 -2.21
CA MET A 130 9.55 24.88 -0.87
C MET A 130 8.64 23.65 -0.84
N ALA A 131 8.18 23.18 -2.00
CA ALA A 131 7.31 22.02 -2.10
C ALA A 131 8.08 20.69 -2.14
N CYS A 132 9.34 20.72 -2.56
CA CYS A 132 10.29 19.59 -2.54
C CYS A 132 10.94 19.41 -1.16
#